data_AF-A0A3R6XM61-F1
#
_entry.id   AF-A0A3R6XM61-F1
#
_cell.length_a   1.000
_cell.length_b   1.000
_cell.length_c   1.000
_cell.angle_alpha   90.00
_cell.angle_beta   90.00
_cell.angle_gamma   90.00
#
_symmetry.space_group_name_H-M   'P 1'
#
loop_
_entity.id
_entity.type
_entity.pdbx_description
1 polymer ?
#
loop_
_entity_poly.entity_id
_entity_poly.type
_entity_poly.pdbx_seq_one_letter_code
_entity_poly.pdbx_strand_id
1 'polypeptide(L)'
;MTSRMPSSNNFVMNGPCSRRGSMRAFSSNSSLENNPTTFQRAVDDKDRYFAWDDAEVFAPDMFVVKKMALFAMIHQAFPNKADFDLPEFLDGAKHALELVLRTVYSPAFLEAAVDPAVENDEINLLKEIMTPECLDMLTQGFKIHHDNGCTKFDLTQLDVRACHLANVKLADDNSSMLLYVQFDTAEHVTVSGTKDGAAIAESSVREAEATWVFESPTPSNLRWTVVQM
;
A
#
# COMPACT_ATOMS: atom_id res chain seq x y z
N MET A 1 55.53 -58.52 1.33
CA MET A 1 55.09 -59.90 1.01
C MET A 1 54.23 -59.85 -0.24
N THR A 2 54.43 -60.80 -1.18
CA THR A 2 53.44 -61.33 -2.18
C THR A 2 52.52 -60.38 -2.99
N SER A 3 52.30 -60.54 -4.30
CA SER A 3 52.91 -61.37 -5.35
C SER A 3 52.32 -61.03 -6.74
N ARG A 4 53.00 -61.44 -7.82
CA ARG A 4 52.50 -61.68 -9.21
C ARG A 4 52.06 -60.52 -10.13
N MET A 5 52.93 -60.24 -11.11
CA MET A 5 52.61 -60.16 -12.55
C MET A 5 52.19 -61.55 -13.12
N PRO A 6 51.75 -61.75 -14.39
CA PRO A 6 51.75 -60.88 -15.59
C PRO A 6 50.31 -60.73 -16.23
N SER A 7 50.03 -60.37 -17.50
CA SER A 7 50.84 -60.27 -18.72
C SER A 7 50.27 -59.38 -19.85
N SER A 8 51.18 -58.97 -20.74
CA SER A 8 51.11 -58.62 -22.18
C SER A 8 49.78 -58.58 -22.96
N ASN A 9 49.57 -57.52 -23.74
CA ASN A 9 50.00 -57.55 -25.15
C ASN A 9 50.18 -56.16 -25.81
N ASN A 10 51.12 -56.07 -26.75
CA ASN A 10 51.47 -54.85 -27.49
C ASN A 10 50.45 -54.52 -28.59
N PHE A 11 50.37 -53.25 -29.01
CA PHE A 11 50.63 -52.87 -30.41
C PHE A 11 50.92 -51.36 -30.55
N VAL A 12 51.80 -51.00 -31.48
CA VAL A 12 52.18 -49.62 -31.84
C VAL A 12 51.81 -49.39 -33.29
N MET A 13 51.27 -48.20 -33.64
CA MET A 13 51.56 -47.39 -34.84
C MET A 13 50.36 -46.58 -35.37
N ASN A 14 50.64 -45.30 -35.65
CA ASN A 14 50.24 -44.47 -36.80
C ASN A 14 48.76 -44.33 -37.25
N GLY A 15 48.39 -43.07 -37.55
CA GLY A 15 47.46 -42.73 -38.63
C GLY A 15 46.31 -41.80 -38.23
N PRO A 16 46.16 -40.61 -38.84
CA PRO A 16 45.09 -39.69 -38.49
C PRO A 16 43.76 -40.11 -39.11
N CYS A 17 42.71 -40.25 -38.29
CA CYS A 17 41.34 -40.38 -38.78
C CYS A 17 40.54 -39.13 -38.45
N SER A 18 40.34 -38.27 -39.45
CA SER A 18 39.32 -37.22 -39.39
C SER A 18 37.95 -37.86 -39.16
N ARG A 19 37.38 -37.67 -37.97
CA ARG A 19 35.95 -37.88 -37.73
C ARG A 19 35.30 -36.52 -37.53
N ARG A 20 34.35 -36.19 -38.41
CA ARG A 20 33.48 -35.02 -38.27
C ARG A 20 32.88 -35.02 -36.88
N GLY A 21 33.20 -34.00 -36.09
CA GLY A 21 32.48 -33.72 -34.86
C GLY A 21 31.05 -33.38 -35.20
N SER A 22 30.15 -34.36 -35.11
CA SER A 22 28.72 -34.07 -35.00
C SER A 22 28.52 -33.39 -33.66
N MET A 23 28.53 -32.05 -33.66
CA MET A 23 28.09 -31.27 -32.51
C MET A 23 26.64 -31.67 -32.26
N ARG A 24 26.41 -32.52 -31.25
CA ARG A 24 25.09 -32.69 -30.68
C ARG A 24 24.75 -31.36 -30.02
N ALA A 25 24.05 -30.50 -30.77
CA ALA A 25 23.36 -29.38 -30.18
C ALA A 25 22.45 -29.94 -29.09
N PHE A 26 22.74 -29.61 -27.83
CA PHE A 26 21.79 -29.81 -26.77
C PHE A 26 20.63 -28.86 -27.04
N SER A 27 19.60 -29.38 -27.70
CA SER A 27 18.33 -28.67 -27.87
C SER A 27 17.66 -28.62 -26.50
N SER A 28 18.08 -27.63 -25.70
CA SER A 28 17.42 -27.22 -24.47
C SER A 28 16.05 -26.68 -24.83
N ASN A 29 15.08 -27.58 -25.02
CA ASN A 29 13.70 -27.22 -25.25
C ASN A 29 13.06 -26.85 -23.91
N SER A 30 13.64 -25.86 -23.21
CA SER A 30 12.91 -25.09 -22.22
C SER A 30 11.89 -24.28 -22.99
N SER A 31 10.65 -24.76 -22.99
CA SER A 31 9.48 -23.91 -23.21
C SER A 31 9.49 -22.85 -22.11
N LEU A 32 10.21 -21.75 -22.37
CA LEU A 32 9.97 -20.49 -21.72
C LEU A 32 8.53 -20.13 -22.07
N GLU A 33 7.61 -20.43 -21.15
CA GLU A 33 6.32 -19.78 -21.14
C GLU A 33 6.62 -18.28 -21.12
N ASN A 34 6.32 -17.60 -22.22
CA ASN A 34 6.58 -16.17 -22.40
C ASN A 34 5.57 -15.37 -21.55
N ASN A 35 5.66 -15.53 -20.23
CA ASN A 35 4.91 -14.73 -19.27
C ASN A 35 5.33 -13.28 -19.47
N PRO A 36 4.40 -12.38 -19.84
CA PRO A 36 4.74 -11.02 -20.19
C PRO A 36 5.33 -10.29 -18.99
N THR A 37 6.41 -9.55 -19.23
CA THR A 37 7.08 -8.76 -18.19
C THR A 37 6.10 -7.73 -17.60
N THR A 38 6.37 -7.23 -16.40
CA THR A 38 5.58 -6.15 -15.77
C THR A 38 5.36 -4.98 -16.73
N PHE A 39 6.43 -4.54 -17.40
CA PHE A 39 6.35 -3.45 -18.37
C PHE A 39 5.50 -3.80 -19.59
N GLN A 40 5.62 -5.03 -20.12
CA GLN A 40 4.77 -5.46 -21.24
C GLN A 40 3.30 -5.47 -20.82
N ARG A 41 2.96 -6.01 -19.65
CA ARG A 41 1.58 -6.02 -19.12
C ARG A 41 1.00 -4.61 -18.94
N ALA A 42 1.81 -3.66 -18.46
CA ALA A 42 1.41 -2.26 -18.35
C ALA A 42 1.23 -1.58 -19.73
N VAL A 43 2.07 -1.89 -20.72
CA VAL A 43 1.93 -1.37 -22.09
C VAL A 43 0.71 -1.96 -22.80
N ASP A 44 0.44 -3.25 -22.60
CA ASP A 44 -0.73 -3.94 -23.15
C ASP A 44 -2.06 -3.45 -22.52
N ASP A 45 -2.00 -2.85 -21.32
CA ASP A 45 -3.15 -2.32 -20.58
C ASP A 45 -3.19 -0.77 -20.54
N LYS A 46 -2.45 -0.10 -21.44
CA LYS A 46 -2.37 1.37 -21.55
C LYS A 46 -3.72 2.09 -21.60
N ASP A 47 -4.77 1.44 -22.10
CA ASP A 47 -6.09 2.06 -22.24
C ASP A 47 -6.73 2.28 -20.86
N ARG A 48 -6.41 1.40 -19.89
CA ARG A 48 -6.77 1.59 -18.47
C ARG A 48 -5.93 2.70 -17.82
N TYR A 49 -4.65 2.83 -18.18
CA TYR A 49 -3.83 3.97 -17.74
C TYR A 49 -4.47 5.31 -18.17
N PHE A 50 -4.91 5.45 -19.42
CA PHE A 50 -5.58 6.67 -19.87
C PHE A 50 -6.92 6.90 -19.16
N ALA A 51 -7.74 5.85 -18.98
CA ALA A 51 -8.99 5.97 -18.24
C ALA A 51 -8.78 6.38 -16.76
N TRP A 52 -7.68 5.95 -16.13
CA TRP A 52 -7.28 6.38 -14.78
C TRP A 52 -6.79 7.84 -14.78
N ASP A 53 -6.00 8.26 -15.79
CA ASP A 53 -5.51 9.63 -15.91
C ASP A 53 -6.64 10.64 -16.18
N ASP A 54 -7.60 10.28 -17.05
CA ASP A 54 -8.83 11.03 -17.34
C ASP A 54 -9.78 11.11 -16.13
N ALA A 55 -9.73 10.13 -15.23
CA ALA A 55 -10.45 10.11 -13.96
C ALA A 55 -9.69 10.81 -12.82
N GLU A 56 -8.59 11.50 -13.13
CA GLU A 56 -7.79 12.31 -12.20
C GLU A 56 -7.28 11.54 -10.96
N VAL A 57 -7.12 10.20 -11.04
CA VAL A 57 -6.74 9.38 -9.86
C VAL A 57 -5.29 9.59 -9.41
N PHE A 58 -4.44 10.16 -10.25
CA PHE A 58 -3.06 10.52 -9.91
C PHE A 58 -3.00 11.98 -9.48
N ALA A 59 -2.15 12.31 -8.49
CA ALA A 59 -1.98 13.69 -8.03
C ALA A 59 -1.69 14.66 -9.20
N PRO A 60 -2.29 15.87 -9.22
CA PRO A 60 -2.34 16.73 -10.41
C PRO A 60 -0.95 17.14 -10.92
N ASP A 61 -0.01 17.44 -10.03
CA ASP A 61 1.38 17.82 -10.38
C ASP A 61 2.29 16.63 -10.72
N MET A 62 1.75 15.41 -10.84
CA MET A 62 2.56 14.23 -11.10
C MET A 62 3.00 14.15 -12.57
N PHE A 63 4.31 14.19 -12.81
CA PHE A 63 4.88 13.94 -14.14
C PHE A 63 4.41 12.61 -14.75
N VAL A 64 4.04 12.61 -16.03
CA VAL A 64 3.58 11.43 -16.79
C VAL A 64 4.50 10.20 -16.61
N VAL A 65 5.81 10.40 -16.61
CA VAL A 65 6.78 9.30 -16.41
C VAL A 65 6.62 8.65 -15.03
N LYS A 66 6.31 9.42 -13.99
CA LYS A 66 5.99 8.89 -12.65
C LYS A 66 4.63 8.19 -12.66
N LYS A 67 3.58 8.77 -13.26
CA LYS A 67 2.25 8.12 -13.39
C LYS A 67 2.38 6.73 -14.05
N MET A 68 3.10 6.65 -15.18
CA MET A 68 3.40 5.39 -15.88
C MET A 68 4.22 4.40 -15.04
N ALA A 69 5.18 4.89 -14.23
CA ALA A 69 5.93 4.03 -13.32
C ALA A 69 5.06 3.46 -12.19
N LEU A 70 4.18 4.27 -11.59
CA LEU A 70 3.22 3.80 -10.58
C LEU A 70 2.25 2.76 -11.17
N PHE A 71 1.74 3.00 -12.38
CA PHE A 71 0.91 2.05 -13.11
C PHE A 71 1.62 0.70 -13.34
N ALA A 72 2.90 0.74 -13.76
CA ALA A 72 3.71 -0.47 -13.89
C ALA A 72 3.96 -1.18 -12.55
N MET A 73 4.16 -0.45 -11.44
CA MET A 73 4.29 -1.05 -10.10
C MET A 73 3.01 -1.73 -9.64
N ILE A 74 1.83 -1.17 -9.94
CA ILE A 74 0.54 -1.82 -9.66
C ILE A 74 0.40 -3.12 -10.46
N HIS A 75 0.83 -3.14 -11.73
CA HIS A 75 0.92 -4.39 -12.50
C HIS A 75 1.98 -5.39 -11.97
N GLN A 76 2.97 -4.94 -11.19
CA GLN A 76 3.91 -5.86 -10.53
C GLN A 76 3.23 -6.55 -9.33
N ALA A 77 2.50 -5.79 -8.52
CA ALA A 77 1.70 -6.29 -7.40
C ALA A 77 0.57 -7.23 -7.85
N PHE A 78 -0.12 -6.89 -8.94
CA PHE A 78 -1.29 -7.63 -9.45
C PHE A 78 -1.07 -8.10 -10.88
N PRO A 79 -0.60 -9.37 -11.06
CA PRO A 79 -0.35 -9.90 -12.39
C PRO A 79 -1.61 -10.04 -13.25
N ASN A 80 -2.75 -10.35 -12.64
CA ASN A 80 -4.05 -10.26 -13.27
C ASN A 80 -4.64 -8.86 -13.00
N LYS A 81 -4.94 -8.12 -14.07
CA LYS A 81 -5.44 -6.74 -13.98
C LYS A 81 -6.81 -6.61 -13.31
N ALA A 82 -7.59 -7.69 -13.25
CA ALA A 82 -8.91 -7.71 -12.60
C ALA A 82 -8.82 -7.82 -11.07
N ASP A 83 -7.65 -8.07 -10.49
CA ASP A 83 -7.48 -8.23 -9.04
C ASP A 83 -7.43 -6.88 -8.30
N PHE A 84 -7.25 -5.76 -9.01
CA PHE A 84 -7.16 -4.42 -8.43
C PHE A 84 -7.54 -3.32 -9.44
N ASP A 85 -8.39 -2.39 -9.01
CA ASP A 85 -8.67 -1.12 -9.70
C ASP A 85 -8.40 0.08 -8.78
N LEU A 86 -7.71 1.09 -9.31
CA LEU A 86 -7.28 2.25 -8.53
C LEU A 86 -8.41 3.24 -8.20
N PRO A 87 -9.31 3.63 -9.13
CA PRO A 87 -10.54 4.34 -8.81
C PRO A 87 -11.35 3.69 -7.68
N GLU A 88 -11.60 2.38 -7.75
CA GLU A 88 -12.33 1.63 -6.71
C GLU A 88 -11.62 1.71 -5.35
N PHE A 89 -10.30 1.51 -5.33
CA PHE A 89 -9.50 1.65 -4.11
C PHE A 89 -9.56 3.07 -3.52
N LEU A 90 -9.45 4.12 -4.34
CA LEU A 90 -9.48 5.50 -3.86
C LEU A 90 -10.86 5.90 -3.32
N ASP A 91 -11.94 5.34 -3.85
CA ASP A 91 -13.28 5.51 -3.28
C ASP A 91 -13.37 4.83 -1.89
N GLY A 92 -12.87 3.60 -1.76
CA GLY A 92 -12.71 2.92 -0.47
C GLY A 92 -11.84 3.70 0.53
N ALA A 93 -10.78 4.36 0.05
CA ALA A 93 -9.90 5.19 0.87
C ALA A 93 -10.61 6.45 1.39
N LYS A 94 -11.49 7.08 0.61
CA LYS A 94 -12.37 8.17 1.09
C LYS A 94 -13.30 7.69 2.20
N HIS A 95 -13.96 6.54 1.99
CA HIS A 95 -14.84 5.95 3.01
C HIS A 95 -14.09 5.62 4.30
N ALA A 96 -12.85 5.12 4.22
CA ALA A 96 -11.99 4.86 5.38
C ALA A 96 -11.61 6.17 6.12
N LEU A 97 -11.25 7.23 5.38
CA LEU A 97 -11.00 8.56 5.94
C LEU A 97 -12.23 9.12 6.67
N GLU A 98 -13.40 9.10 6.03
CA GLU A 98 -14.65 9.57 6.64
C GLU A 98 -15.01 8.78 7.89
N LEU A 99 -14.85 7.45 7.86
CA LEU A 99 -15.10 6.58 8.98
C LEU A 99 -14.19 6.93 10.17
N VAL A 100 -12.87 6.98 9.94
CA VAL A 100 -11.89 7.33 10.98
C VAL A 100 -12.18 8.71 11.56
N LEU A 101 -12.37 9.74 10.73
CA LEU A 101 -12.62 11.10 11.21
C LEU A 101 -13.92 11.20 12.03
N ARG A 102 -15.02 10.58 11.57
CA ARG A 102 -16.27 10.52 12.34
C ARG A 102 -16.11 9.77 13.66
N THR A 103 -15.33 8.69 13.68
CA THR A 103 -15.04 7.92 14.88
C THR A 103 -14.19 8.70 15.89
N VAL A 104 -13.10 9.34 15.48
CA VAL A 104 -12.24 10.08 16.43
C VAL A 104 -12.89 11.35 16.99
N TYR A 105 -13.77 11.99 16.22
CA TYR A 105 -14.56 13.12 16.72
C TYR A 105 -15.79 12.70 17.56
N SER A 106 -16.00 11.40 17.81
CA SER A 106 -17.06 10.93 18.69
C SER A 106 -16.74 11.19 20.18
N PRO A 107 -17.76 11.35 21.05
CA PRO A 107 -17.55 11.42 22.51
C PRO A 107 -16.92 10.14 23.09
N ALA A 108 -17.27 8.97 22.55
CA ALA A 108 -16.78 7.68 23.03
C ALA A 108 -15.29 7.48 22.74
N PHE A 109 -14.81 7.90 21.56
CA PHE A 109 -13.37 7.91 21.30
C PHE A 109 -12.63 8.86 22.26
N LEU A 110 -13.18 10.06 22.52
CA LEU A 110 -12.56 10.99 23.47
C LEU A 110 -12.47 10.42 24.90
N GLU A 111 -13.49 9.70 25.36
CA GLU A 111 -13.49 9.01 26.65
C GLU A 111 -12.35 7.98 26.74
N ALA A 112 -12.20 7.12 25.72
CA ALA A 112 -11.13 6.12 25.66
C ALA A 112 -9.74 6.73 25.42
N ALA A 113 -9.65 7.89 24.76
CA ALA A 113 -8.39 8.62 24.60
C ALA A 113 -7.87 9.20 25.93
N VAL A 114 -8.78 9.47 26.88
CA VAL A 114 -8.45 10.00 28.21
C VAL A 114 -8.19 8.89 29.22
N ASP A 115 -8.97 7.80 29.19
CA ASP A 115 -8.79 6.63 30.03
C ASP A 115 -8.53 5.35 29.19
N PRO A 116 -7.27 4.89 29.09
CA PRO A 116 -6.91 3.66 28.37
C PRO A 116 -7.52 2.36 28.93
N ALA A 117 -8.20 2.40 30.08
CA ALA A 117 -8.96 1.26 30.59
C ALA A 117 -10.35 1.11 29.94
N VAL A 118 -10.81 2.12 29.19
CA VAL A 118 -12.09 2.09 28.47
C VAL A 118 -11.90 1.41 27.12
N GLU A 119 -12.51 0.23 26.95
CA GLU A 119 -12.69 -0.41 25.64
C GLU A 119 -14.12 -0.16 25.14
N ASN A 120 -14.24 0.28 23.89
CA ASN A 120 -15.51 0.54 23.20
C ASN A 120 -15.43 0.16 21.72
N ASP A 121 -16.56 0.24 21.02
CA ASP A 121 -16.68 -0.15 19.61
C ASP A 121 -15.84 0.76 18.71
N GLU A 122 -15.67 2.04 19.06
CA GLU A 122 -14.84 3.01 18.35
C GLU A 122 -13.36 2.61 18.34
N ILE A 123 -12.79 2.30 19.51
CA ILE A 123 -11.40 1.83 19.62
C ILE A 123 -11.22 0.49 18.91
N ASN A 124 -12.19 -0.44 19.03
CA ASN A 124 -12.11 -1.74 18.38
C ASN A 124 -12.19 -1.63 16.85
N LEU A 125 -13.06 -0.76 16.32
CA LEU A 125 -13.13 -0.44 14.90
C LEU A 125 -11.81 0.09 14.36
N LEU A 126 -11.17 1.03 15.07
CA LEU A 126 -9.88 1.57 14.65
C LEU A 126 -8.78 0.49 14.68
N LYS A 127 -8.72 -0.35 15.74
CA LYS A 127 -7.81 -1.52 15.82
C LYS A 127 -7.97 -2.50 14.64
N GLU A 128 -9.12 -2.55 13.98
CA GLU A 128 -9.35 -3.43 12.80
C GLU A 128 -8.83 -2.84 11.47
N ILE A 129 -8.70 -1.52 11.35
CA ILE A 129 -8.43 -0.82 10.08
C ILE A 129 -7.10 -0.05 10.05
N MET A 130 -6.46 0.19 11.20
CA MET A 130 -5.16 0.87 11.27
C MET A 130 -4.18 0.17 12.23
N THR A 131 -2.89 0.49 12.12
CA THR A 131 -1.88 -0.07 13.02
C THR A 131 -1.98 0.53 14.43
N PRO A 132 -1.44 -0.16 15.47
CA PRO A 132 -1.40 0.38 16.82
C PRO A 132 -0.74 1.76 16.90
N GLU A 133 0.32 2.01 16.13
CA GLU A 133 1.04 3.29 16.12
C GLU A 133 0.18 4.44 15.58
N CYS A 134 -0.68 4.16 14.60
CA CYS A 134 -1.66 5.13 14.08
C CYS A 134 -2.73 5.44 15.14
N LEU A 135 -3.24 4.42 15.83
CA LEU A 135 -4.22 4.58 16.89
C LEU A 135 -3.65 5.33 18.10
N ASP A 136 -2.43 5.00 18.52
CA ASP A 136 -1.72 5.68 19.61
C ASP A 136 -1.50 7.17 19.31
N MET A 137 -1.16 7.52 18.06
CA MET A 137 -1.01 8.91 17.62
C MET A 137 -2.32 9.70 17.77
N LEU A 138 -3.44 9.14 17.29
CA LEU A 138 -4.77 9.76 17.41
C LEU A 138 -5.18 9.90 18.87
N THR A 139 -5.05 8.82 19.64
CA THR A 139 -5.35 8.76 21.08
C THR A 139 -4.58 9.84 21.83
N GLN A 140 -3.27 9.96 21.60
CA GLN A 140 -2.42 10.98 22.21
C GLN A 140 -2.83 12.41 21.80
N GLY A 141 -3.16 12.64 20.52
CA GLY A 141 -3.61 13.95 20.04
C GLY A 141 -4.91 14.42 20.72
N PHE A 142 -5.92 13.55 20.78
CA PHE A 142 -7.19 13.87 21.45
C PHE A 142 -7.04 14.01 22.97
N LYS A 143 -6.18 13.20 23.60
CA LYS A 143 -5.82 13.36 25.01
C LYS A 143 -5.18 14.72 25.29
N ILE A 144 -4.25 15.18 24.44
CA ILE A 144 -3.63 16.51 24.58
C ILE A 144 -4.69 17.61 24.50
N HIS A 145 -5.68 17.50 23.60
CA HIS A 145 -6.78 18.47 23.57
C HIS A 145 -7.64 18.44 24.85
N HIS A 146 -7.95 17.25 25.38
CA HIS A 146 -8.67 17.11 26.64
C HIS A 146 -7.92 17.72 27.82
N ASP A 147 -6.62 17.41 27.95
CA ASP A 147 -5.76 17.94 29.02
C ASP A 147 -5.64 19.49 28.95
N ASN A 148 -5.92 20.10 27.79
CA ASN A 148 -6.03 21.54 27.57
C ASN A 148 -7.45 22.11 27.78
N GLY A 149 -8.38 21.33 28.34
CA GLY A 149 -9.73 21.76 28.70
C GLY A 149 -10.82 21.50 27.65
N CYS A 150 -10.53 20.77 26.57
CA CYS A 150 -11.56 20.28 25.65
C CYS A 150 -12.42 19.20 26.34
N THR A 151 -13.74 19.27 26.18
CA THR A 151 -14.67 18.27 26.75
C THR A 151 -15.54 17.59 25.70
N LYS A 152 -15.65 18.15 24.48
CA LYS A 152 -16.36 17.53 23.36
C LYS A 152 -15.84 18.05 22.02
N PHE A 153 -15.78 17.16 21.04
CA PHE A 153 -15.74 17.51 19.62
C PHE A 153 -17.07 17.21 18.94
N ASP A 154 -17.36 17.91 17.85
CA ASP A 154 -18.54 17.68 17.02
C ASP A 154 -18.18 17.95 15.55
N LEU A 155 -18.01 16.88 14.76
CA LEU A 155 -17.76 16.96 13.32
C LEU A 155 -19.10 17.11 12.59
N THR A 156 -19.48 18.36 12.33
CA THR A 156 -20.79 18.71 11.76
C THR A 156 -20.87 18.49 10.25
N GLN A 157 -19.75 18.64 9.55
CA GLN A 157 -19.60 18.41 8.11
C GLN A 157 -18.13 18.04 7.82
N LEU A 158 -17.93 17.19 6.82
CA LEU A 158 -16.64 16.78 6.29
C LEU A 158 -16.74 16.77 4.77
N ASP A 159 -15.96 17.63 4.11
CA ASP A 159 -15.86 17.68 2.67
C ASP A 159 -14.51 17.09 2.23
N VAL A 160 -14.53 15.96 1.52
CA VAL A 160 -13.33 15.39 0.89
C VAL A 160 -13.23 15.95 -0.53
N ARG A 161 -12.43 17.01 -0.68
CA ARG A 161 -12.27 17.80 -1.92
C ARG A 161 -11.41 17.09 -2.96
N ALA A 162 -10.37 16.39 -2.49
CA ALA A 162 -9.45 15.64 -3.33
C ALA A 162 -9.11 14.29 -2.69
N CYS A 163 -8.84 13.29 -3.53
CA CYS A 163 -8.31 11.98 -3.14
C CYS A 163 -7.52 11.44 -4.32
N HIS A 164 -6.20 11.40 -4.22
CA HIS A 164 -5.31 11.02 -5.32
C HIS A 164 -4.21 10.08 -4.87
N LEU A 165 -3.81 9.16 -5.75
CA LEU A 165 -2.58 8.40 -5.59
C LEU A 165 -1.37 9.32 -5.76
N ALA A 166 -0.61 9.51 -4.70
CA ALA A 166 0.63 10.28 -4.67
C ALA A 166 1.86 9.41 -4.94
N ASN A 167 1.87 8.14 -4.49
CA ASN A 167 2.98 7.21 -4.67
C ASN A 167 2.58 5.73 -4.44
N VAL A 168 3.39 4.81 -4.97
CA VAL A 168 3.31 3.36 -4.70
C VAL A 168 4.68 2.89 -4.20
N LYS A 169 4.71 1.96 -3.25
CA LYS A 169 5.90 1.17 -2.90
C LYS A 169 5.53 -0.31 -2.83
N LEU A 170 6.48 -1.16 -3.17
CA LEU A 170 6.40 -2.61 -2.98
C LEU A 170 7.43 -3.00 -1.92
N ALA A 171 7.14 -4.01 -1.12
CA ALA A 171 8.16 -4.68 -0.34
C ALA A 171 9.23 -5.30 -1.27
N ASP A 172 10.48 -5.44 -0.79
CA ASP A 172 11.59 -5.97 -1.61
C ASP A 172 11.32 -7.40 -2.14
N ASP A 173 10.51 -8.17 -1.44
CA ASP A 173 10.05 -9.52 -1.80
C ASP A 173 8.69 -9.53 -2.54
N ASN A 174 8.04 -8.37 -2.71
CA ASN A 174 6.67 -8.17 -3.21
C ASN A 174 5.58 -8.85 -2.36
N SER A 175 5.83 -9.07 -1.06
CA SER A 175 4.83 -9.62 -0.12
C SER A 175 3.71 -8.63 0.23
N SER A 176 3.99 -7.32 0.17
CA SER A 176 3.00 -6.26 0.36
C SER A 176 3.21 -5.09 -0.60
N MET A 177 2.16 -4.27 -0.75
CA MET A 177 2.19 -2.99 -1.45
C MET A 177 1.66 -1.88 -0.53
N LEU A 178 2.33 -0.74 -0.55
CA LEU A 178 1.92 0.49 0.12
C LEU A 178 1.45 1.52 -0.91
N LEU A 179 0.23 2.02 -0.73
CA LEU A 179 -0.38 3.09 -1.51
C LEU A 179 -0.40 4.37 -0.68
N TYR A 180 0.24 5.41 -1.19
CA TYR A 180 0.26 6.75 -0.59
C TYR A 180 -0.88 7.56 -1.22
N VAL A 181 -1.90 7.87 -0.44
CA VAL A 181 -3.10 8.60 -0.87
C VAL A 181 -3.06 10.00 -0.28
N GLN A 182 -3.05 11.01 -1.13
CA GLN A 182 -3.18 12.41 -0.74
C GLN A 182 -4.66 12.80 -0.70
N PHE A 183 -5.07 13.40 0.40
CA PHE A 183 -6.40 13.97 0.60
C PHE A 183 -6.32 15.48 0.78
N ASP A 184 -7.31 16.21 0.27
CA ASP A 184 -7.65 17.59 0.66
C ASP A 184 -9.01 17.52 1.35
N THR A 185 -9.08 17.95 2.61
CA THR A 185 -10.30 17.93 3.42
C THR A 185 -10.65 19.31 3.96
N ALA A 186 -11.95 19.55 4.15
CA ALA A 186 -12.45 20.57 5.07
C ALA A 186 -13.30 19.94 6.17
N GLU A 187 -12.84 20.04 7.40
CA GLU A 187 -13.51 19.55 8.60
C GLU A 187 -14.21 20.71 9.31
N HIS A 188 -15.54 20.66 9.40
CA HIS A 188 -16.35 21.64 10.11
C HIS A 188 -16.56 21.17 11.54
N VAL A 189 -15.65 21.56 12.44
CA VAL A 189 -15.58 21.05 13.81
C VAL A 189 -16.02 22.12 14.79
N THR A 190 -16.95 21.77 15.67
CA THR A 190 -17.22 22.52 16.90
C THR A 190 -16.51 21.88 18.07
N VAL A 191 -15.66 22.66 18.75
CA VAL A 191 -14.94 22.24 19.95
C VAL A 191 -15.60 22.89 21.15
N SER A 192 -16.04 22.08 22.11
CA SER A 192 -16.57 22.56 23.39
C SER A 192 -15.57 22.25 24.50
N GLY A 193 -15.49 23.13 25.49
CA GLY A 193 -14.54 22.98 26.59
C GLY A 193 -14.77 23.97 27.73
N THR A 194 -13.81 24.03 28.65
CA THR A 194 -13.78 25.01 29.74
C THR A 194 -12.49 25.82 29.68
N LYS A 195 -12.61 27.15 29.70
CA LYS A 195 -11.48 28.09 29.71
C LYS A 195 -11.69 29.12 30.81
N ASP A 196 -10.71 29.28 31.69
CA ASP A 196 -10.76 30.19 32.85
C ASP A 196 -12.02 30.01 33.74
N GLY A 197 -12.55 28.78 33.80
CA GLY A 197 -13.77 28.43 34.54
C GLY A 197 -15.09 28.74 33.82
N ALA A 198 -15.05 29.30 32.61
CA ALA A 198 -16.22 29.50 31.75
C ALA A 198 -16.33 28.40 30.69
N ALA A 199 -17.56 27.96 30.41
CA ALA A 199 -17.83 27.07 29.29
C ALA A 199 -17.65 27.82 27.96
N ILE A 200 -16.93 27.21 27.02
CA ILE A 200 -16.72 27.73 25.67
C ILE A 200 -17.18 26.71 24.62
N ALA A 201 -17.63 27.21 23.47
CA ALA A 201 -17.93 26.44 22.28
C ALA A 201 -17.48 27.25 21.07
N GLU A 202 -16.51 26.73 20.32
CA GLU A 202 -15.89 27.40 19.18
C GLU A 202 -16.04 26.52 17.92
N SER A 203 -16.74 27.02 16.91
CA SER A 203 -16.87 26.37 15.61
C SER A 203 -15.79 26.89 14.66
N SER A 204 -15.13 25.97 13.95
CA SER A 204 -14.05 26.26 13.01
C SER A 204 -14.15 25.38 11.76
N VAL A 205 -13.62 25.87 10.65
CA VAL A 205 -13.31 25.04 9.47
C VAL A 205 -11.81 24.79 9.50
N ARG A 206 -11.41 23.52 9.47
CA ARG A 206 -10.02 23.09 9.38
C ARG A 206 -9.80 22.56 7.98
N GLU A 207 -8.97 23.24 7.20
CA GLU A 207 -8.53 22.77 5.90
C GLU A 207 -7.22 22.00 6.08
N ALA A 208 -7.13 20.80 5.51
CA ALA A 208 -5.97 19.93 5.69
C ALA A 208 -5.62 19.19 4.39
N GLU A 209 -4.34 19.30 4.00
CA GLU A 209 -3.72 18.37 3.05
C GLU A 209 -3.01 17.28 3.85
N ALA A 210 -3.45 16.02 3.71
CA ALA A 210 -2.89 14.87 4.42
C ALA A 210 -2.42 13.80 3.42
N THR A 211 -1.43 12.98 3.80
CA THR A 211 -1.01 11.81 3.01
C THR A 211 -1.06 10.56 3.86
N TRP A 212 -2.10 9.76 3.66
CA TRP A 212 -2.25 8.48 4.33
C TRP A 212 -1.56 7.37 3.55
N VAL A 213 -1.08 6.36 4.26
CA VAL A 213 -0.43 5.20 3.66
C VAL A 213 -1.24 3.96 4.02
N PHE A 214 -1.72 3.28 2.97
CA PHE A 214 -2.46 2.04 3.08
C PHE A 214 -1.56 0.89 2.66
N GLU A 215 -1.40 -0.12 3.51
CA GLU A 215 -0.68 -1.35 3.19
C GLU A 215 -1.68 -2.50 2.99
N SER A 216 -1.43 -3.36 1.99
CA SER A 216 -2.07 -4.66 1.86
C SER A 216 -1.04 -5.72 1.47
N PRO A 217 -1.20 -6.97 1.97
CA PRO A 217 -0.55 -8.14 1.37
C PRO A 217 -0.86 -8.27 -0.13
N THR A 218 0.08 -8.83 -0.87
CA THR A 218 -0.02 -9.07 -2.32
C THR A 218 0.47 -10.48 -2.68
N PRO A 219 -0.06 -11.12 -3.75
CA PRO A 219 -1.15 -10.67 -4.62
C PRO A 219 -2.55 -11.11 -4.15
N SER A 220 -2.66 -11.91 -3.08
CA SER A 220 -3.91 -12.53 -2.64
C SER A 220 -4.32 -12.11 -1.22
N ASN A 221 -5.62 -12.23 -0.92
CA ASN A 221 -6.23 -11.79 0.33
C ASN A 221 -6.05 -10.29 0.61
N LEU A 222 -6.41 -9.45 -0.37
CA LEU A 222 -6.39 -7.99 -0.22
C LEU A 222 -7.11 -7.55 1.06
N ARG A 223 -6.36 -6.88 1.94
CA ARG A 223 -6.88 -6.23 3.15
C ARG A 223 -6.02 -5.00 3.41
N TRP A 224 -6.63 -3.84 3.19
CA TRP A 224 -5.99 -2.55 3.42
C TRP A 224 -5.98 -2.21 4.91
N THR A 225 -4.80 -1.85 5.42
CA THR A 225 -4.58 -1.31 6.77
C THR A 225 -3.97 0.08 6.62
N VAL A 226 -4.44 1.07 7.36
CA VAL A 226 -3.78 2.39 7.46
C VAL A 226 -2.53 2.23 8.35
N VAL A 227 -1.35 2.45 7.77
CA VAL A 227 -0.05 2.27 8.45
C VAL A 227 0.68 3.59 8.73
N GLN A 228 0.19 4.70 8.16
CA GLN A 228 0.67 6.05 8.44
C GLN A 228 -0.43 7.05 8.04
N MET A 229 -0.52 8.17 8.77
CA MET A 229 -1.42 9.32 8.51
C MET A 229 -0.63 10.63 8.57
#